data_AF-A0A5K3EY73-F1
#
_entry.id   AF-A0A5K3EY73-F1
#
_cell.length_a   1.000
_cell.length_b   1.000
_cell.length_c   1.000
_cell.angle_alpha   90.00
_cell.angle_beta   90.00
_cell.angle_gamma   90.00
#
_symmetry.space_group_name_H-M   'P 1'
#
loop_
_entity.id
_entity.type
_entity.pdbx_description
1 polymer ?
#
loop_
_entity_poly.entity_id
_entity_poly.type
_entity_poly.pdbx_seq_one_letter_code
_entity_poly.pdbx_strand_id
1 'polypeptide(L)'
;MYDSPANMPKLRYHYRNNSIKGLIFALSLASGITAVVSYYMYQRKIVTARRFYETYDPDLEWNRLLKSGILKTVDKDGNFIDLSD
;
A
#
# COMPACT_ATOMS: atom_id res chain seq x y z
N MET A 1 6.57 63.35 14.90
CA MET A 1 6.29 62.13 14.11
C MET A 1 6.84 60.97 14.91
N TYR A 2 6.02 59.95 15.19
CA TYR A 2 6.49 58.77 15.92
C TYR A 2 7.18 57.85 14.90
N ASP A 3 8.50 57.73 14.99
CA ASP A 3 9.25 56.83 14.11
C ASP A 3 8.93 55.39 14.49
N SER A 4 8.19 54.70 13.61
CA SER A 4 7.95 53.27 13.77
C SER A 4 9.30 52.53 13.76
N PRO A 5 9.56 51.64 14.73
CA PRO A 5 10.81 50.91 14.79
C PRO A 5 11.03 50.11 13.50
N ALA A 6 12.27 50.12 13.01
CA ALA A 6 12.67 49.66 11.67
C ALA A 6 12.21 48.22 11.29
N ASN A 7 11.78 47.41 12.27
CA ASN A 7 11.39 46.01 12.11
C ASN A 7 9.88 45.73 12.32
N MET A 8 9.04 46.76 12.47
CA MET A 8 7.58 46.61 12.70
C MET A 8 6.87 45.64 11.72
N PRO A 9 7.16 45.63 10.41
CA PRO A 9 6.52 44.70 9.46
C PRO A 9 6.90 43.23 9.70
N LYS A 10 8.14 42.96 10.12
CA LYS A 10 8.63 41.60 10.39
C LYS A 10 8.02 41.01 11.64
N LEU A 11 7.83 41.80 12.70
CA LEU A 11 7.16 41.35 13.93
C LEU A 11 5.68 41.04 13.69
N ARG A 12 4.97 41.88 12.92
CA ARG A 12 3.53 41.74 12.65
C ARG A 12 3.15 40.39 12.03
N TYR A 13 4.03 39.80 11.21
CA TYR A 13 3.76 38.54 10.51
C TYR A 13 4.73 37.40 10.87
N HIS A 14 5.56 37.58 11.91
CA HIS A 14 6.61 36.62 12.26
C HIS A 14 6.06 35.22 12.49
N TYR A 15 5.05 35.11 13.36
CA TYR A 15 4.40 33.83 13.68
C TYR A 15 3.73 33.22 12.45
N ARG A 16 2.98 34.01 11.67
CA ARG A 16 2.32 33.53 10.44
C ARG A 16 3.33 32.96 9.44
N ASN A 17 4.44 33.65 9.20
CA ASN A 17 5.46 33.22 8.25
C ASN A 17 6.18 31.95 8.73
N ASN A 18 6.46 31.83 10.02
CA ASN A 18 7.05 30.61 10.58
C ASN A 18 6.07 29.44 10.51
N SER A 19 4.79 29.64 10.79
CA SER A 19 3.75 28.61 10.66
C SER A 19 3.60 28.13 9.21
N ILE A 20 3.62 29.03 8.23
CA ILE A 20 3.55 28.66 6.80
C ILE A 20 4.77 27.80 6.42
N LYS A 21 5.97 28.16 6.85
CA LYS A 21 7.18 27.37 6.61
C LYS A 21 7.08 25.98 7.26
N GLY A 22 6.61 25.92 8.50
CA GLY A 22 6.38 24.65 9.21
C GLY A 22 5.35 23.77 8.51
N LEU A 23 4.26 24.36 8.01
CA LEU A 23 3.22 23.65 7.27
C LEU A 23 3.74 23.08 5.94
N ILE A 24 4.49 23.88 5.16
CA ILE A 24 5.09 23.42 3.91
C ILE A 24 6.07 22.26 4.17
N PHE A 25 6.89 22.38 5.21
CA PHE A 25 7.83 21.34 5.59
C PHE A 25 7.10 20.05 5.99
N ALA A 26 6.11 20.15 6.88
CA ALA A 26 5.33 19.00 7.33
C ALA A 26 4.61 18.31 6.17
N LEU A 27 4.01 19.09 5.26
CA LEU A 27 3.30 18.58 4.10
C LEU A 27 4.24 17.87 3.12
N SER A 28 5.45 18.41 2.93
CA SER A 28 6.48 17.79 2.09
C SER A 28 6.95 16.45 2.68
N LEU A 29 7.21 16.44 4.00
CA LEU A 29 7.63 15.22 4.71
C LEU A 29 6.54 14.15 4.68
N ALA A 30 5.29 14.54 4.98
CA ALA A 30 4.15 13.64 4.95
C ALA A 30 3.94 13.06 3.56
N SER A 31 3.96 13.89 2.52
CA SER A 31 3.81 13.44 1.13
C SER A 31 4.92 12.47 0.73
N GLY A 32 6.17 12.75 1.11
CA GLY A 32 7.30 11.86 0.84
C GLY A 32 7.15 10.49 1.51
N ILE A 33 6.79 10.48 2.81
CA ILE A 33 6.58 9.23 3.55
C ILE A 33 5.40 8.44 2.95
N THR A 34 4.28 9.10 2.66
CA THR A 34 3.11 8.47 2.04
C THR A 34 3.45 7.87 0.68
N ALA A 35 4.23 8.58 -0.15
CA ALA A 35 4.65 8.07 -1.45
C ALA A 35 5.51 6.80 -1.33
N VAL A 36 6.49 6.80 -0.42
CA VAL A 36 7.36 5.64 -0.17
C VAL A 36 6.56 4.44 0.31
N VAL A 37 5.70 4.62 1.31
CA VAL A 37 4.88 3.52 1.86
C VAL A 37 3.91 3.00 0.80
N SER A 38 3.28 3.88 0.04
CA SER A 38 2.35 3.51 -1.02
C SER A 38 3.05 2.71 -2.12
N TYR A 39 4.23 3.16 -2.55
CA TYR A 39 5.04 2.45 -3.54
C TYR A 39 5.45 1.05 -3.04
N TYR A 40 5.92 0.95 -1.80
CA TYR A 40 6.30 -0.32 -1.20
C TYR A 40 5.10 -1.28 -1.11
N MET A 41 3.94 -0.80 -0.67
CA MET A 41 2.70 -1.59 -0.62
C MET A 41 2.23 -2.01 -2.02
N TYR A 42 2.31 -1.12 -3.00
CA TYR A 42 1.96 -1.40 -4.38
C TYR A 42 2.82 -2.53 -4.96
N GLN A 43 4.15 -2.44 -4.81
CA GLN A 43 5.07 -3.49 -5.24
C GLN A 43 4.77 -4.82 -4.54
N ARG A 44 4.56 -4.79 -3.22
CA ARG A 44 4.34 -6.00 -2.44
C ARG A 44 3.02 -6.69 -2.74
N LYS A 45 1.94 -5.94 -2.97
CA LYS A 45 0.59 -6.49 -3.18
C LYS A 45 0.25 -6.63 -4.66
N ILE A 46 0.29 -5.54 -5.40
CA ILE A 46 -0.21 -5.51 -6.78
C ILE A 46 0.75 -6.22 -7.72
N VAL A 47 2.05 -5.90 -7.65
CA VAL A 47 3.03 -6.51 -8.56
C VAL A 47 3.21 -7.99 -8.24
N THR A 48 3.26 -8.38 -6.97
CA THR A 48 3.31 -9.81 -6.59
C THR A 48 2.07 -10.57 -7.06
N ALA A 49 0.86 -10.06 -6.83
CA ALA A 49 -0.35 -10.72 -7.28
C ALA A 49 -0.39 -10.83 -8.81
N ARG A 50 -0.01 -9.76 -9.52
CA ARG A 50 0.09 -9.78 -10.97
C ARG A 50 1.07 -10.85 -11.47
N ARG A 51 2.26 -10.93 -10.88
CA ARG A 51 3.26 -11.97 -11.22
C ARG A 51 2.75 -13.37 -10.94
N PHE A 52 2.02 -13.55 -9.85
CA PHE A 52 1.38 -14.82 -9.54
C PHE A 52 0.42 -15.21 -10.68
N TYR A 53 -0.53 -14.34 -11.04
CA TYR A 53 -1.50 -14.66 -12.10
C TYR A 53 -0.89 -14.78 -13.51
N GLU A 54 0.19 -14.05 -13.82
CA GLU A 54 0.89 -14.17 -15.11
C GLU A 54 1.60 -15.52 -15.27
N THR A 55 1.97 -16.16 -14.17
CA THR A 55 2.68 -17.46 -14.15
C THR A 55 1.82 -18.59 -13.61
N TYR A 56 0.55 -18.30 -13.28
CA TYR A 56 -0.37 -19.24 -12.69
C TYR A 56 -0.88 -20.21 -13.77
N ASP A 57 -0.64 -21.50 -13.52
CA ASP A 57 -1.18 -22.59 -14.32
C ASP A 57 -2.26 -23.31 -13.49
N PRO A 58 -3.55 -23.09 -13.80
CA PRO A 58 -4.66 -23.70 -13.06
C PRO A 58 -4.64 -25.22 -13.11
N ASP A 59 -4.23 -25.81 -14.25
CA ASP A 59 -4.26 -27.25 -14.46
C ASP A 59 -3.15 -27.93 -13.64
N LEU A 60 -1.97 -27.31 -13.58
CA LEU A 60 -0.88 -27.77 -12.73
C LEU A 60 -1.25 -27.67 -11.24
N GLU A 61 -1.89 -26.58 -10.82
CA GLU A 61 -2.34 -26.40 -9.45
C GLU A 61 -3.40 -27.42 -9.07
N TRP A 62 -4.40 -27.63 -9.94
CA TRP A 62 -5.42 -28.65 -9.76
C TRP A 62 -4.82 -30.04 -9.57
N ASN A 63 -3.86 -30.41 -10.41
CA ASN A 63 -3.16 -31.69 -10.30
C ASN A 63 -2.36 -31.82 -8.99
N ARG A 64 -1.77 -30.73 -8.50
CA ARG A 64 -1.09 -30.72 -7.19
C ARG A 64 -2.08 -30.90 -6.04
N LEU A 65 -3.24 -30.23 -6.12
CA LEU A 65 -4.31 -30.33 -5.11
C LEU A 65 -4.89 -31.75 -5.06
N LEU A 66 -5.20 -32.35 -6.22
CA LEU A 66 -5.66 -33.74 -6.30
C LEU A 66 -4.64 -34.72 -5.70
N LYS A 67 -3.36 -34.61 -6.09
CA LYS A 67 -2.30 -35.48 -5.57
C LYS A 67 -2.05 -35.31 -4.08
N SER A 68 -2.27 -34.11 -3.54
CA SER A 68 -2.09 -33.82 -2.12
C SER A 68 -3.12 -34.52 -1.22
N GLY A 69 -4.29 -34.90 -1.76
CA GLY A 69 -5.38 -35.52 -0.98
C GLY A 69 -6.07 -34.56 0.00
N ILE A 70 -5.86 -33.25 -0.13
CA ILE A 70 -6.52 -32.23 0.70
C ILE A 70 -7.99 -32.03 0.29
N LEU A 71 -8.34 -32.36 -0.95
CA LEU A 71 -9.69 -32.21 -1.48
C LEU A 71 -10.61 -33.29 -0.89
N LYS A 72 -11.63 -32.86 -0.14
CA LYS A 72 -12.67 -33.76 0.40
C LYS A 72 -13.70 -34.18 -0.65
N THR A 73 -14.00 -33.30 -1.59
CA THR A 73 -15.08 -33.47 -2.57
C THR A 73 -14.69 -34.32 -3.76
N VAL A 74 -13.39 -34.62 -3.92
CA VAL A 74 -12.84 -35.23 -5.14
C VAL A 74 -11.73 -36.21 -4.76
N ASP A 75 -11.72 -37.38 -5.37
CA ASP A 75 -10.68 -38.39 -5.17
C ASP A 75 -9.38 -38.03 -5.91
N LYS A 76 -8.33 -38.84 -5.74
CA LYS A 76 -7.02 -38.62 -6.40
C LYS A 76 -7.07 -38.76 -7.92
N ASP A 77 -8.13 -39.35 -8.44
CA ASP A 77 -8.36 -39.59 -9.86
C ASP A 77 -9.28 -38.52 -10.48
N GLY A 78 -9.76 -37.56 -9.69
CA GLY A 78 -10.59 -36.45 -10.13
C GLY A 78 -12.10 -36.73 -10.14
N ASN A 79 -12.55 -37.85 -9.59
CA ASN A 79 -13.97 -38.18 -9.48
C ASN A 79 -14.56 -37.57 -8.21
N PHE A 80 -15.80 -37.10 -8.31
CA PHE A 80 -16.52 -36.62 -7.14
C PHE A 80 -16.77 -37.75 -6.14
N ILE A 81 -16.40 -37.50 -4.89
CA ILE A 81 -16.74 -38.39 -3.79
C ILE A 81 -18.05 -37.90 -3.22
N ASP A 82 -19.01 -38.80 -3.07
CA ASP A 82 -20.25 -38.49 -2.38
C ASP A 82 -19.94 -38.24 -0.89
N LEU A 83 -20.31 -37.06 -0.40
CA LEU A 83 -20.02 -36.61 0.96
C LEU A 83 -21.21 -36.83 1.90
N SER A 84 -22.34 -37.32 1.39
CA SER A 84 -23.42 -37.80 2.24
C SER A 84 -23.14 -39.22 2.71
N ASP A 85 -22.57 -39.32 3.92
CA ASP A 85 -22.93 -40.39 4.86
C ASP A 85 -24.35 -40.17 5.39
#